data_AF-A0A420IHS1-F1
#
_entry.id   AF-A0A420IHS1-F1
#
_cell.length_a   1.000
_cell.length_b   1.000
_cell.length_c   1.000
_cell.angle_alpha   90.00
_cell.angle_beta   90.00
_cell.angle_gamma   90.00
#
_symmetry.space_group_name_H-M   'P 1'
#
loop_
_entity.id
_entity.type
_entity.pdbx_description
1 polymer ?
#
loop_
_entity_poly.entity_id
_entity_poly.type
_entity_poly.pdbx_seq_one_letter_code
_entity_poly.pdbx_strand_id
1 'polypeptide(L)'
;MAETESPKRLSNQISQLKSYLRQTRGSVIEYGARAFTKPAFLQLHWTYFLSMSFISSLLFWFLSTTSISYVNSLSMVIGAITGAGLNPVNMSELNLSQQILILGLSMIGNQIVVSIIVIYVRKRAFEKRLKNKRKEEEEERKAASITSSSASSNLDENKRIRNVFVSGVQNIISHIIRSHRNRDNTHIDRNSQFHSLSLEERECLRCVEYKSVKFLGYVVIAYYIIWQIYGCIALGAYISYRYPDVAHESGLNPWWIGIYLAVGGFNNSGISLLDSSVVPFKDSSFILLSISILMLAGNTAYPIFLRWILRQMLNIIPDKEKYQSWRETLQFILKFPRRVYTNLFPSEQTWWLFALLIFFNSFDWVAFEVLNRYSNFIKEIPTKSILLDGLFQTISLRSSGFVVVPIPALFIGLQALYMLMMYISAFPITITMRSSNVYEERSLGIYAREPTSSNDIKKIDSFSDFPLRQRDRFYFVQEQLRRQLSHDLWFLVIGVLVIICTEASNYNRDPQTFAIFNIIFEIVSAYGCVGFSVGLPNNDASFSGAWHSFSRLALCVIMLRGRHRGLPFDIDKAVQLPGEKMDLAEDQDHQIRSGSKYID
;
A
#
# COMPACT_ATOMS: atom_id res chain seq x y z
N MET A 1 -68.61 29.60 5.61
CA MET A 1 -69.00 28.54 4.64
C MET A 1 -67.73 27.93 4.10
N ALA A 2 -67.44 26.70 4.54
CA ALA A 2 -66.29 25.94 4.09
C ALA A 2 -66.63 25.30 2.73
N GLU A 3 -65.91 25.68 1.69
CA GLU A 3 -66.00 25.00 0.39
C GLU A 3 -65.32 23.63 0.51
N THR A 4 -66.14 22.59 0.33
CA THR A 4 -65.75 21.19 0.29
C THR A 4 -64.90 20.92 -0.95
N GLU A 5 -63.57 20.86 -0.78
CA GLU A 5 -62.66 20.43 -1.84
C GLU A 5 -63.03 19.03 -2.32
N SER A 6 -63.32 18.92 -3.62
CA SER A 6 -63.82 17.68 -4.22
C SER A 6 -62.82 16.51 -4.03
N PRO A 7 -63.27 15.30 -3.64
CA PRO A 7 -62.41 14.14 -3.37
C PRO A 7 -61.57 13.70 -4.60
N LYS A 8 -61.98 14.11 -5.81
CA LYS A 8 -61.25 13.87 -7.07
C LYS A 8 -59.96 14.69 -7.21
N ARG A 9 -59.89 15.89 -6.63
CA ARG A 9 -58.66 16.70 -6.64
C ARG A 9 -57.59 16.10 -5.74
N LEU A 10 -58.00 15.66 -4.55
CA LEU A 10 -57.10 15.03 -3.58
C LEU A 10 -56.56 13.69 -4.10
N SER A 11 -57.40 12.88 -4.76
CA SER A 11 -56.94 11.62 -5.38
C SER A 11 -55.95 11.84 -6.53
N ASN A 12 -56.13 12.90 -7.32
CA ASN A 12 -55.21 13.25 -8.41
C ASN A 12 -53.88 13.80 -7.90
N GLN A 13 -53.90 14.58 -6.82
CA GLN A 13 -52.66 15.03 -6.17
C GLN A 13 -51.90 13.85 -5.54
N ILE A 14 -52.59 12.91 -4.90
CA ILE A 14 -51.96 11.71 -4.34
C ILE A 14 -51.39 10.80 -5.43
N SER A 15 -52.06 10.68 -6.58
CA SER A 15 -51.55 9.88 -7.71
C SER A 15 -50.32 10.53 -8.35
N GLN A 16 -50.31 11.85 -8.49
CA GLN A 16 -49.15 12.62 -8.96
C GLN A 16 -47.97 12.57 -7.97
N LEU A 17 -48.24 12.60 -6.66
CA LEU A 17 -47.19 12.48 -5.65
C LEU A 17 -46.58 11.05 -5.66
N LYS A 18 -47.42 10.02 -5.82
CA LYS A 18 -46.97 8.62 -5.95
C LYS A 18 -46.14 8.38 -7.22
N SER A 19 -46.49 9.00 -8.34
CA SER A 19 -45.70 8.89 -9.57
C SER A 19 -44.35 9.61 -9.45
N TYR A 20 -44.31 10.81 -8.86
CA TYR A 20 -43.07 11.52 -8.55
C TYR A 20 -42.16 10.75 -7.59
N LEU A 21 -42.73 10.15 -6.54
CA LEU A 21 -41.98 9.32 -5.58
C LEU A 21 -41.44 8.02 -6.22
N ARG A 22 -42.17 7.42 -7.16
CA ARG A 22 -41.67 6.26 -7.93
C ARG A 22 -40.55 6.65 -8.89
N GLN A 23 -40.65 7.80 -9.55
CA GLN A 23 -39.65 8.28 -10.50
C GLN A 23 -38.35 8.71 -9.80
N THR A 24 -38.44 9.36 -8.64
CA THR A 24 -37.28 9.71 -7.81
C THR A 24 -36.64 8.47 -7.19
N ARG A 25 -37.42 7.50 -6.70
CA ARG A 25 -36.89 6.21 -6.23
C ARG A 25 -36.20 5.41 -7.34
N GLY A 26 -36.76 5.39 -8.55
CA GLY A 26 -36.12 4.79 -9.72
C GLY A 26 -34.79 5.45 -10.08
N SER A 27 -34.76 6.79 -10.10
CA SER A 27 -33.55 7.56 -10.39
C SER A 27 -32.47 7.41 -9.31
N VAL A 28 -32.83 7.42 -8.03
CA VAL A 28 -31.87 7.21 -6.93
C VAL A 28 -31.31 5.78 -6.93
N ILE A 29 -32.14 4.78 -7.25
CA ILE A 29 -31.69 3.39 -7.41
C ILE A 29 -30.81 3.26 -8.65
N GLU A 30 -31.10 3.97 -9.74
CA GLU A 30 -30.31 3.92 -10.97
C GLU A 30 -28.98 4.70 -10.85
N TYR A 31 -28.97 5.85 -10.15
CA TYR A 31 -27.75 6.59 -9.80
C TYR A 31 -26.91 5.82 -8.79
N GLY A 32 -27.55 5.21 -7.78
CA GLY A 32 -26.90 4.28 -6.85
C GLY A 32 -26.32 3.08 -7.59
N ALA A 33 -27.09 2.45 -8.47
CA ALA A 33 -26.64 1.33 -9.29
C ALA A 33 -25.51 1.75 -10.24
N ARG A 34 -25.55 2.93 -10.86
CA ARG A 34 -24.45 3.44 -11.69
C ARG A 34 -23.19 3.68 -10.86
N ALA A 35 -23.30 4.23 -9.65
CA ALA A 35 -22.17 4.34 -8.71
C ALA A 35 -21.58 2.96 -8.35
N PHE A 36 -22.41 1.92 -8.25
CA PHE A 36 -21.99 0.54 -7.99
C PHE A 36 -21.57 -0.26 -9.25
N THR A 37 -21.88 0.19 -10.47
CA THR A 37 -21.60 -0.59 -11.68
C THR A 37 -20.13 -0.59 -12.09
N LYS A 38 -19.33 0.40 -11.62
CA LYS A 38 -17.87 0.45 -11.79
C LYS A 38 -17.20 1.18 -10.61
N PRO A 39 -17.12 0.56 -9.41
CA PRO A 39 -16.49 1.21 -8.27
C PRO A 39 -15.03 1.53 -8.61
N ALA A 40 -14.63 2.78 -8.39
CA ALA A 40 -13.23 3.16 -8.47
C ALA A 40 -12.42 2.33 -7.45
N PHE A 41 -11.18 1.97 -7.78
CA PHE A 41 -10.32 1.16 -6.90
C PHE A 41 -10.29 1.68 -5.46
N LEU A 42 -10.19 3.01 -5.30
CA LEU A 42 -10.20 3.68 -4.00
C LEU A 42 -11.50 3.43 -3.23
N GLN A 43 -12.66 3.50 -3.87
CA GLN A 43 -13.96 3.23 -3.22
C GLN A 43 -14.05 1.78 -2.74
N LEU A 44 -13.59 0.83 -3.56
CA LEU A 44 -13.59 -0.59 -3.19
C LEU A 44 -12.62 -0.88 -2.03
N HIS A 45 -11.51 -0.17 -1.98
CA HIS A 45 -10.55 -0.28 -0.89
C HIS A 45 -11.14 0.27 0.43
N TRP A 46 -11.78 1.45 0.40
CA TRP A 46 -12.47 2.01 1.57
C TRP A 46 -13.59 1.10 2.06
N THR A 47 -14.43 0.57 1.17
CA THR A 47 -15.52 -0.34 1.57
C THR A 47 -14.97 -1.64 2.17
N TYR A 48 -13.88 -2.18 1.63
CA TYR A 48 -13.19 -3.33 2.21
C TYR A 48 -12.71 -3.06 3.64
N PHE A 49 -11.95 -1.99 3.87
CA PHE A 49 -11.43 -1.69 5.21
C PHE A 49 -12.56 -1.39 6.22
N LEU A 50 -13.58 -0.62 5.83
CA LEU A 50 -14.70 -0.29 6.70
C LEU A 50 -15.56 -1.52 7.04
N SER A 51 -15.91 -2.32 6.04
CA SER A 51 -16.74 -3.53 6.26
C SER A 51 -16.01 -4.57 7.10
N MET A 52 -14.73 -4.84 6.81
CA MET A 52 -13.92 -5.77 7.60
C MET A 52 -13.75 -5.28 9.04
N SER A 53 -13.46 -3.98 9.24
CA SER A 53 -13.33 -3.42 10.59
C SER A 53 -14.62 -3.55 11.39
N PHE A 54 -15.77 -3.29 10.77
CA PHE A 54 -17.07 -3.35 11.45
C PHE A 54 -17.49 -4.79 11.79
N ILE A 55 -17.33 -5.73 10.85
CA ILE A 55 -17.66 -7.14 11.07
C ILE A 55 -16.74 -7.73 12.15
N SER A 56 -15.44 -7.45 12.05
CA SER A 56 -14.47 -7.97 13.00
C SER A 56 -14.57 -7.32 14.38
N SER A 57 -15.01 -6.06 14.51
CA SER A 57 -15.22 -5.44 15.82
C SER A 57 -16.43 -6.03 16.56
N LEU A 58 -17.51 -6.35 15.85
CA LEU A 58 -18.65 -7.09 16.41
C LEU A 58 -18.23 -8.49 16.86
N LEU A 59 -17.47 -9.18 16.02
CA LEU A 59 -16.95 -10.51 16.35
C LEU A 59 -16.01 -10.45 17.55
N PHE A 60 -15.06 -9.50 17.59
CA PHE A 60 -14.15 -9.31 18.71
C PHE A 60 -14.88 -9.05 20.04
N TRP A 61 -15.93 -8.24 19.99
CA TRP A 61 -16.77 -7.93 21.15
C TRP A 61 -17.57 -9.16 21.61
N PHE A 62 -18.13 -9.94 20.67
CA PHE A 62 -18.89 -11.15 20.99
C PHE A 62 -18.03 -12.28 21.58
N LEU A 63 -16.78 -12.43 21.11
CA LEU A 63 -15.84 -13.42 21.63
C LEU A 63 -15.17 -12.99 22.95
N SER A 64 -15.48 -11.79 23.45
CA SER A 64 -14.91 -11.26 24.68
C SER A 64 -15.52 -11.95 25.89
N THR A 65 -14.68 -12.66 26.66
CA THR A 65 -15.08 -13.18 27.99
C THR A 65 -14.87 -12.12 29.07
N THR A 66 -13.95 -11.19 28.84
CA THR A 66 -13.72 -10.00 29.67
C THR A 66 -14.65 -8.86 29.23
N SER A 67 -15.07 -8.01 30.17
CA SER A 67 -16.00 -6.90 29.91
C SER A 67 -15.31 -5.71 29.23
N ILE A 68 -14.95 -5.86 27.95
CA ILE A 68 -14.37 -4.80 27.13
C ILE A 68 -15.48 -3.95 26.50
N SER A 69 -15.37 -2.62 26.61
CA SER A 69 -16.28 -1.68 25.93
C SER A 69 -16.18 -1.83 24.41
N TYR A 70 -17.31 -1.75 23.70
CA TYR A 70 -17.34 -1.83 22.23
C TYR A 70 -16.40 -0.83 21.55
N VAL A 71 -16.21 0.36 22.12
CA VAL A 71 -15.30 1.38 21.57
C VAL A 71 -13.84 0.93 21.65
N ASN A 72 -13.45 0.22 22.72
CA ASN A 72 -12.12 -0.38 22.83
C ASN A 72 -11.96 -1.51 21.81
N SER A 73 -12.97 -2.38 21.67
CA SER A 73 -12.97 -3.45 20.66
C SER A 73 -12.79 -2.90 19.25
N LEU A 74 -13.53 -1.83 18.91
CA LEU A 74 -13.41 -1.17 17.60
C LEU A 74 -12.02 -0.57 17.40
N SER A 75 -11.48 0.10 18.42
CA SER A 75 -10.15 0.73 18.36
C SER A 75 -9.03 -0.30 18.16
N MET A 76 -9.09 -1.44 18.88
CA MET A 76 -8.12 -2.53 18.71
C MET A 76 -8.19 -3.15 17.31
N VAL A 77 -9.40 -3.39 16.79
CA VAL A 77 -9.60 -3.96 15.46
C VAL A 77 -9.12 -3.01 14.36
N ILE A 78 -9.43 -1.71 14.49
CA ILE A 78 -8.96 -0.69 13.54
C ILE A 78 -7.43 -0.53 13.63
N GLY A 79 -6.86 -0.51 14.84
CA GLY A 79 -5.41 -0.49 15.04
C GLY A 79 -4.72 -1.67 14.37
N ALA A 80 -5.30 -2.87 14.49
CA ALA A 80 -4.76 -4.08 13.89
C ALA A 80 -4.83 -4.09 12.36
N ILE A 81 -6.00 -3.79 11.78
CA ILE A 81 -6.18 -3.85 10.31
C ILE A 81 -5.47 -2.70 9.59
N THR A 82 -5.35 -1.53 10.21
CA THR A 82 -4.61 -0.40 9.62
C THR A 82 -3.10 -0.54 9.76
N GLY A 83 -2.64 -1.42 10.66
CA GLY A 83 -1.23 -1.55 11.04
C GLY A 83 -0.75 -0.42 11.94
N ALA A 84 -1.66 0.32 12.58
CA ALA A 84 -1.30 1.42 13.47
C ALA A 84 -0.86 0.96 14.86
N GLY A 85 -1.16 -0.27 15.30
CA GLY A 85 -0.57 -0.86 16.52
C GLY A 85 -0.91 -0.22 17.86
N LEU A 86 -1.71 0.86 17.90
CA LEU A 86 -2.14 1.51 19.14
C LEU A 86 -3.25 0.73 19.82
N ASN A 87 -2.98 0.25 21.04
CA ASN A 87 -3.84 -0.65 21.77
C ASN A 87 -4.33 0.01 23.06
N PRO A 88 -5.63 0.33 23.18
CA PRO A 88 -6.19 0.94 24.39
C PRO A 88 -6.31 -0.03 25.56
N VAL A 89 -6.15 -1.33 25.32
CA VAL A 89 -6.20 -2.42 26.32
C VAL A 89 -4.96 -3.29 26.11
N ASN A 90 -4.39 -3.78 27.20
CA ASN A 90 -3.24 -4.66 27.21
C ASN A 90 -3.53 -5.95 26.43
N MET A 91 -2.53 -6.45 25.71
CA MET A 91 -2.68 -7.63 24.86
C MET A 91 -2.63 -8.92 25.69
N SER A 92 -1.97 -8.88 26.85
CA SER A 92 -1.93 -9.96 27.84
C SER A 92 -3.30 -10.28 28.45
N GLU A 93 -4.19 -9.27 28.56
CA GLU A 93 -5.54 -9.40 29.13
C GLU A 93 -6.56 -10.02 28.17
N LEU A 94 -6.20 -10.19 26.89
CA LEU A 94 -7.09 -10.71 25.87
C LEU A 94 -7.16 -12.24 25.86
N ASN A 95 -8.33 -12.74 25.48
CA ASN A 95 -8.50 -14.17 25.22
C ASN A 95 -7.70 -14.64 24.00
N LEU A 96 -7.35 -15.93 23.95
CA LEU A 96 -6.67 -16.54 22.80
C LEU A 96 -7.44 -16.30 21.48
N SER A 97 -8.76 -16.38 21.47
CA SER A 97 -9.56 -16.15 20.26
C SER A 97 -9.50 -14.69 19.77
N GLN A 98 -9.44 -13.74 20.71
CA GLN A 98 -9.29 -12.31 20.42
C GLN A 98 -7.89 -12.00 19.88
N GLN A 99 -6.88 -12.59 20.49
CA GLN A 99 -5.51 -12.58 20.01
C GLN A 99 -5.43 -13.10 18.58
N ILE A 100 -5.92 -14.33 18.30
CA ILE A 100 -5.91 -14.90 16.94
C ILE A 100 -6.60 -13.97 15.93
N LEU A 101 -7.71 -13.34 16.32
CA LEU A 101 -8.43 -12.40 15.45
C LEU A 101 -7.56 -11.17 15.11
N ILE A 102 -6.95 -10.53 16.11
CA ILE A 102 -6.08 -9.36 15.92
C ILE A 102 -4.89 -9.72 15.03
N LEU A 103 -4.26 -10.87 15.27
CA LEU A 103 -3.15 -11.37 14.47
C LEU A 103 -3.58 -11.56 13.00
N GLY A 104 -4.73 -12.20 12.77
CA GLY A 104 -5.28 -12.41 11.43
C GLY A 104 -5.67 -11.10 10.72
N LEU A 105 -6.21 -10.13 11.45
CA LEU A 105 -6.52 -8.80 10.93
C LEU A 105 -5.27 -8.05 10.48
N SER A 106 -4.17 -8.15 11.24
CA SER A 106 -2.89 -7.54 10.86
C SER A 106 -2.34 -8.09 9.54
N MET A 107 -2.56 -9.38 9.27
CA MET A 107 -2.19 -10.02 8.01
C MET A 107 -3.08 -9.55 6.87
N ILE A 108 -4.40 -9.55 7.07
CA ILE A 108 -5.40 -9.20 6.06
C ILE A 108 -5.33 -7.71 5.67
N GLY A 109 -4.99 -6.85 6.62
CA GLY A 109 -4.78 -5.41 6.42
C GLY A 109 -3.51 -5.06 5.65
N ASN A 110 -2.55 -5.99 5.54
CA ASN A 110 -1.24 -5.73 4.96
C ASN A 110 -1.32 -5.33 3.46
N GLN A 111 -0.52 -4.34 3.05
CA GLN A 111 -0.47 -3.82 1.67
C GLN A 111 -0.06 -4.90 0.67
N ILE A 112 0.80 -5.85 1.08
CA ILE A 112 1.19 -6.99 0.25
C ILE A 112 -0.04 -7.87 -0.05
N VAL A 113 -0.89 -8.16 0.95
CA VAL A 113 -2.10 -8.97 0.75
C VAL A 113 -3.12 -8.28 -0.15
N VAL A 114 -3.35 -6.98 0.06
CA VAL A 114 -4.21 -6.17 -0.81
C VAL A 114 -3.72 -6.24 -2.27
N SER A 115 -2.41 -6.19 -2.49
CA SER A 115 -1.83 -6.28 -3.83
C SER A 115 -1.99 -7.66 -4.49
N ILE A 116 -2.02 -8.74 -3.71
CA ILE A 116 -2.28 -10.10 -4.22
C ILE A 116 -3.70 -10.18 -4.78
N ILE A 117 -4.68 -9.57 -4.10
CA ILE A 117 -6.07 -9.51 -4.57
C ILE A 117 -6.14 -8.79 -5.92
N VAL A 118 -5.43 -7.67 -6.07
CA VAL A 118 -5.35 -6.92 -7.34
C VAL A 118 -4.77 -7.77 -8.47
N ILE A 119 -3.66 -8.47 -8.22
CA ILE A 119 -3.05 -9.40 -9.19
C ILE A 119 -4.06 -10.49 -9.59
N TYR A 120 -4.77 -11.05 -8.60
CA TYR A 120 -5.76 -12.11 -8.83
C TYR A 120 -6.94 -11.63 -9.69
N VAL A 121 -7.52 -10.47 -9.37
CA VAL A 121 -8.61 -9.86 -10.15
C VAL A 121 -8.16 -9.62 -11.58
N ARG A 122 -6.95 -9.09 -11.77
CA ARG A 122 -6.39 -8.81 -13.09
C ARG A 122 -6.11 -10.07 -13.88
N LYS A 123 -5.53 -11.10 -13.26
CA LYS A 123 -5.36 -12.43 -13.86
C LYS A 123 -6.71 -12.99 -14.35
N ARG A 124 -7.76 -12.92 -13.52
CA ARG A 124 -9.10 -13.39 -13.87
C ARG A 124 -9.71 -12.61 -15.03
N ALA A 125 -9.43 -11.30 -15.12
CA ALA A 125 -9.87 -10.47 -16.23
C ALA A 125 -9.23 -10.88 -17.57
N PHE A 126 -7.93 -11.16 -17.57
CA PHE A 126 -7.23 -11.74 -18.73
C PHE A 126 -7.81 -13.10 -19.12
N GLU A 127 -8.03 -13.99 -18.16
CA GLU A 127 -8.63 -15.32 -18.42
C GLU A 127 -10.05 -15.23 -18.99
N LYS A 128 -10.89 -14.33 -18.44
CA LYS A 128 -12.26 -14.13 -18.93
C LYS A 128 -12.26 -13.65 -20.38
N ARG A 129 -11.34 -12.76 -20.75
CA ARG A 129 -11.21 -12.32 -22.14
C ARG A 129 -10.69 -13.39 -23.08
N LEU A 130 -9.66 -14.13 -22.67
CA LEU A 130 -9.16 -15.26 -23.47
C LEU A 130 -10.22 -16.35 -23.65
N LYS A 131 -11.20 -16.45 -22.73
CA LYS A 131 -12.38 -17.29 -22.91
C LYS A 131 -13.37 -16.68 -23.90
N ASN A 132 -13.66 -15.37 -23.81
CA ASN A 132 -14.56 -14.69 -24.74
C ASN A 132 -14.05 -14.75 -26.18
N LYS A 133 -12.77 -14.43 -26.42
CA LYS A 133 -12.14 -14.54 -27.75
C LYS A 133 -12.21 -15.94 -28.32
N ARG A 134 -11.94 -16.97 -27.50
CA ARG A 134 -12.08 -18.36 -27.96
C ARG A 134 -13.52 -18.73 -28.32
N LYS A 135 -14.52 -18.14 -27.64
CA LYS A 135 -15.93 -18.34 -28.00
C LYS A 135 -16.26 -17.65 -29.31
N GLU A 136 -15.81 -16.41 -29.49
CA GLU A 136 -15.96 -15.64 -30.75
C GLU A 136 -15.33 -16.42 -31.92
N GLU A 137 -14.08 -16.88 -31.79
CA GLU A 137 -13.41 -17.70 -32.80
C GLU A 137 -14.13 -19.03 -33.08
N GLU A 138 -14.72 -19.66 -32.06
CA GLU A 138 -15.48 -20.90 -32.22
C GLU A 138 -16.82 -20.66 -32.92
N GLU A 139 -17.50 -19.54 -32.61
CA GLU A 139 -18.71 -19.10 -33.29
C GLU A 139 -18.44 -18.74 -34.75
N GLU A 140 -17.34 -18.04 -35.04
CA GLU A 140 -16.88 -17.76 -36.40
C GLU A 140 -16.56 -19.03 -37.17
N ARG A 141 -15.85 -20.00 -36.56
CA ARG A 141 -15.57 -21.31 -37.17
C ARG A 141 -16.84 -22.09 -37.46
N LYS A 142 -17.83 -22.06 -36.55
CA LYS A 142 -19.13 -22.69 -36.76
C LYS A 142 -19.89 -22.02 -37.90
N ALA A 143 -19.92 -20.69 -37.94
CA ALA A 143 -20.53 -19.93 -39.03
C ALA A 143 -19.87 -20.24 -40.38
N ALA A 144 -18.54 -20.25 -40.44
CA ALA A 144 -17.78 -20.61 -41.65
C ALA A 144 -18.06 -22.06 -42.09
N SER A 145 -18.13 -23.01 -41.15
CA SER A 145 -18.43 -24.42 -41.46
C SER A 145 -19.83 -24.65 -42.03
N ILE A 146 -20.79 -23.79 -41.69
CA ILE A 146 -22.15 -23.82 -42.26
C ILE A 146 -22.17 -23.25 -43.69
N THR A 147 -21.24 -22.35 -44.02
CA THR A 147 -21.13 -21.72 -45.35
C THR A 147 -20.21 -22.48 -46.33
N SER A 148 -19.28 -23.32 -45.84
CA SER A 148 -18.32 -24.03 -46.71
C SER A 148 -18.33 -25.55 -46.52
N SER A 149 -19.00 -26.27 -47.43
CA SER A 149 -18.86 -27.72 -47.59
C SER A 149 -17.63 -28.05 -48.46
N SER A 150 -16.41 -27.72 -48.00
CA SER A 150 -15.12 -28.20 -48.57
C SER A 150 -13.96 -27.60 -47.76
N ALA A 151 -13.40 -28.30 -46.77
CA ALA A 151 -12.06 -27.97 -46.24
C ALA A 151 -11.53 -29.02 -45.24
N SER A 152 -11.01 -30.14 -45.74
CA SER A 152 -10.17 -31.07 -44.97
C SER A 152 -8.69 -30.65 -44.91
N SER A 153 -8.30 -29.52 -45.52
CA SER A 153 -6.92 -29.00 -45.54
C SER A 153 -6.57 -28.02 -44.41
N ASN A 154 -7.53 -27.52 -43.63
CA ASN A 154 -7.34 -26.39 -42.71
C ASN A 154 -6.76 -26.75 -41.31
N LEU A 155 -6.59 -28.04 -41.00
CA LEU A 155 -6.08 -28.49 -39.70
C LEU A 155 -4.56 -28.30 -39.56
N ASP A 156 -3.79 -28.50 -40.63
CA ASP A 156 -2.33 -28.29 -40.64
C ASP A 156 -1.96 -26.80 -40.73
N GLU A 157 -2.77 -26.00 -41.41
CA GLU A 157 -2.60 -24.55 -41.49
C GLU A 157 -2.90 -23.87 -40.14
N ASN A 158 -3.95 -24.29 -39.42
CA ASN A 158 -4.21 -23.82 -38.05
C ASN A 158 -3.12 -24.24 -37.04
N LYS A 159 -2.50 -25.41 -37.25
CA LYS A 159 -1.37 -25.86 -36.42
C LYS A 159 -0.10 -25.06 -36.73
N ARG A 160 0.14 -24.73 -38.01
CA ARG A 160 1.18 -23.78 -38.46
C ARG A 160 0.94 -22.39 -37.92
N ILE A 161 -0.25 -21.81 -38.06
CA ILE A 161 -0.60 -20.47 -37.54
C ILE A 161 -0.42 -20.41 -36.02
N ARG A 162 -0.80 -21.46 -35.28
CA ARG A 162 -0.56 -21.53 -33.83
C ARG A 162 0.92 -21.61 -33.47
N ASN A 163 1.72 -22.37 -34.23
CA ASN A 163 3.16 -22.44 -34.04
C ASN A 163 3.88 -21.14 -34.48
N VAL A 164 3.33 -20.44 -35.48
CA VAL A 164 3.75 -19.09 -35.92
C VAL A 164 3.32 -18.03 -34.90
N PHE A 165 2.19 -18.19 -34.19
CA PHE A 165 1.78 -17.31 -33.10
C PHE A 165 2.66 -17.53 -31.87
N VAL A 166 3.03 -18.78 -31.54
CA VAL A 166 3.97 -19.08 -30.44
C VAL A 166 5.39 -18.61 -30.78
N SER A 167 5.87 -18.83 -32.00
CA SER A 167 7.16 -18.31 -32.49
C SER A 167 7.14 -16.80 -32.72
N GLY A 168 5.98 -16.25 -33.09
CA GLY A 168 5.71 -14.82 -33.29
C GLY A 168 5.69 -14.07 -31.98
N VAL A 169 5.17 -14.68 -30.91
CA VAL A 169 5.28 -14.13 -29.56
C VAL A 169 6.75 -14.05 -29.10
N GLN A 170 7.57 -15.05 -29.42
CA GLN A 170 9.01 -15.01 -29.15
C GLN A 170 9.76 -14.04 -30.08
N ASN A 171 9.35 -13.93 -31.34
CA ASN A 171 9.93 -13.01 -32.31
C ASN A 171 9.55 -11.55 -32.03
N ILE A 172 8.35 -11.24 -31.56
CA ILE A 172 7.91 -9.88 -31.21
C ILE A 172 8.53 -9.44 -29.88
N ILE A 173 8.62 -10.32 -28.88
CA ILE A 173 9.36 -10.00 -27.64
C ILE A 173 10.83 -9.74 -27.95
N SER A 174 11.46 -10.61 -28.75
CA SER A 174 12.84 -10.39 -29.17
C SER A 174 12.96 -9.18 -30.09
N HIS A 175 12.00 -8.86 -30.96
CA HIS A 175 12.00 -7.63 -31.78
C HIS A 175 11.84 -6.38 -30.93
N ILE A 176 10.90 -6.33 -29.98
CA ILE A 176 10.67 -5.23 -29.04
C ILE A 176 11.85 -5.07 -28.08
N ILE A 177 12.54 -6.16 -27.72
CA ILE A 177 13.75 -6.11 -26.89
C ILE A 177 14.98 -5.71 -27.72
N ARG A 178 15.10 -6.17 -28.98
CA ARG A 178 16.24 -5.96 -29.87
C ARG A 178 16.19 -4.61 -30.60
N SER A 179 15.01 -4.11 -30.98
CA SER A 179 14.83 -2.73 -31.50
C SER A 179 15.24 -1.69 -30.45
N HIS A 180 14.92 -1.95 -29.18
CA HIS A 180 15.33 -1.11 -28.06
C HIS A 180 16.85 -1.14 -27.80
N ARG A 181 17.54 -2.25 -28.14
CA ARG A 181 19.02 -2.32 -28.10
C ARG A 181 19.66 -1.44 -29.16
N ASN A 182 18.95 -1.16 -30.25
CA ASN A 182 19.39 -0.32 -31.37
C ASN A 182 18.94 1.16 -31.29
N ARG A 183 18.28 1.60 -30.20
CA ARG A 183 17.75 2.97 -30.01
C ARG A 183 16.66 3.42 -31.02
N ASP A 184 16.12 2.52 -31.84
CA ASP A 184 14.97 2.81 -32.70
C ASP A 184 13.67 2.68 -31.88
N ASN A 185 13.35 3.73 -31.11
CA ASN A 185 12.16 3.80 -30.25
C ASN A 185 10.93 4.35 -30.98
N THR A 186 10.54 3.77 -32.11
CA THR A 186 9.38 4.27 -32.87
C THR A 186 8.02 3.92 -32.27
N HIS A 187 7.94 2.95 -31.34
CA HIS A 187 6.67 2.43 -30.79
C HIS A 187 6.59 2.41 -29.25
N ILE A 188 7.63 2.88 -28.56
CA ILE A 188 7.73 2.84 -27.09
C ILE A 188 8.03 4.23 -26.57
N ASP A 189 7.05 4.81 -25.88
CA ASP A 189 7.17 6.11 -25.25
C ASP A 189 7.64 5.97 -23.77
N ARG A 190 7.92 7.11 -23.13
CA ARG A 190 8.32 7.20 -21.72
C ARG A 190 7.36 6.41 -20.82
N ASN A 191 7.92 5.77 -19.78
CA ASN A 191 7.17 4.99 -18.79
C ASN A 191 6.41 3.76 -19.33
N SER A 192 6.89 3.12 -20.41
CA SER A 192 6.36 1.84 -20.94
C SER A 192 4.99 1.96 -21.64
N GLN A 193 4.68 3.09 -22.27
CA GLN A 193 3.52 3.21 -23.16
C GLN A 193 3.86 2.66 -24.54
N PHE A 194 3.00 1.79 -25.08
CA PHE A 194 3.17 1.31 -26.45
C PHE A 194 2.12 2.00 -27.31
N HIS A 195 2.55 2.58 -28.42
CA HIS A 195 1.65 3.26 -29.35
C HIS A 195 1.87 2.72 -30.75
N SER A 196 0.86 2.89 -31.60
CA SER A 196 0.98 2.57 -33.04
C SER A 196 1.36 1.10 -33.31
N LEU A 197 0.96 0.18 -32.43
CA LEU A 197 1.13 -1.26 -32.62
C LEU A 197 0.01 -1.84 -33.48
N SER A 198 0.33 -2.84 -34.30
CA SER A 198 -0.68 -3.62 -35.03
C SER A 198 -1.56 -4.43 -34.06
N LEU A 199 -2.74 -4.87 -34.52
CA LEU A 199 -3.65 -5.69 -33.70
C LEU A 199 -2.97 -6.99 -33.23
N GLU A 200 -2.19 -7.64 -34.09
CA GLU A 200 -1.45 -8.86 -33.77
C GLU A 200 -0.35 -8.63 -32.72
N GLU A 201 0.38 -7.51 -32.82
CA GLU A 201 1.42 -7.14 -31.85
C GLU A 201 0.83 -6.83 -30.48
N ARG A 202 -0.34 -6.16 -30.44
CA ARG A 202 -1.08 -5.90 -29.19
C ARG A 202 -1.52 -7.19 -28.52
N GLU A 203 -1.96 -8.18 -29.29
CA GLU A 203 -2.34 -9.48 -28.76
C GLU A 203 -1.15 -10.24 -28.18
N CYS A 204 -0.02 -10.24 -28.89
CA CYS A 204 1.22 -10.81 -28.38
C CYS A 204 1.64 -10.16 -27.06
N LEU A 205 1.67 -8.83 -26.99
CA LEU A 205 2.00 -8.08 -25.77
C LEU A 205 1.10 -8.51 -24.60
N ARG A 206 -0.21 -8.63 -24.83
CA ARG A 206 -1.18 -9.07 -23.82
C ARG A 206 -0.92 -10.49 -23.33
N CYS A 207 -0.51 -11.41 -24.22
CA CYS A 207 -0.14 -12.77 -23.83
C CYS A 207 1.07 -12.79 -22.88
N VAL A 208 2.05 -11.92 -23.12
CA VAL A 208 3.24 -11.78 -22.28
C VAL A 208 2.89 -11.14 -20.94
N GLU A 209 2.06 -10.10 -20.94
CA GLU A 209 1.52 -9.50 -19.73
C GLU A 209 0.78 -10.54 -18.88
N TYR A 210 -0.08 -11.35 -19.48
CA TYR A 210 -0.79 -12.42 -18.76
C TYR A 210 0.17 -13.44 -18.12
N LYS A 211 1.16 -13.94 -18.87
CA LYS A 211 2.18 -14.86 -18.34
C LYS A 211 2.94 -14.23 -17.17
N SER A 212 3.29 -12.95 -17.30
CA SER A 212 4.00 -12.17 -16.28
C SER A 212 3.20 -11.98 -15.00
N VAL A 213 1.93 -11.56 -15.12
CA VAL A 213 1.00 -11.39 -13.98
C VAL A 213 0.77 -12.73 -13.27
N LYS A 214 0.59 -13.81 -14.04
CA LYS A 214 0.43 -15.16 -13.48
C LYS A 214 1.66 -15.60 -12.69
N PHE A 215 2.85 -15.42 -13.27
CA PHE A 215 4.10 -15.78 -12.60
C PHE A 215 4.31 -14.97 -11.32
N LEU A 216 4.16 -13.64 -11.42
CA LEU A 216 4.36 -12.74 -10.31
C LEU A 216 3.39 -13.02 -9.16
N GLY A 217 2.14 -13.40 -9.46
CA GLY A 217 1.17 -13.80 -8.44
C GLY A 217 1.68 -14.95 -7.56
N TYR A 218 2.36 -15.95 -8.13
CA TYR A 218 2.96 -17.02 -7.33
C TYR A 218 4.16 -16.54 -6.51
N VAL A 219 5.01 -15.70 -7.09
CA VAL A 219 6.20 -15.16 -6.40
C VAL A 219 5.80 -14.31 -5.19
N VAL A 220 4.80 -13.44 -5.32
CA VAL A 220 4.36 -12.56 -4.22
C VAL A 220 3.72 -13.36 -3.08
N ILE A 221 2.91 -14.37 -3.40
CA ILE A 221 2.33 -15.27 -2.37
C ILE A 221 3.43 -16.05 -1.66
N ALA A 222 4.39 -16.61 -2.41
CA ALA A 222 5.52 -17.33 -1.83
C ALA A 222 6.37 -16.42 -0.93
N TYR A 223 6.67 -15.18 -1.38
CA TYR A 223 7.36 -14.18 -0.59
C TYR A 223 6.67 -13.93 0.75
N TYR A 224 5.36 -13.66 0.71
CA TYR A 224 4.57 -13.34 1.90
C TYR A 224 4.59 -14.47 2.94
N ILE A 225 4.46 -15.72 2.50
CA ILE A 225 4.41 -16.90 3.37
C ILE A 225 5.79 -17.26 3.90
N ILE A 226 6.83 -17.27 3.05
CA ILE A 226 8.18 -17.73 3.43
C ILE A 226 8.77 -16.83 4.51
N TRP A 227 8.69 -15.50 4.36
CA TRP A 227 9.24 -14.57 5.34
C TRP A 227 8.60 -14.71 6.72
N GLN A 228 7.27 -14.88 6.77
CA GLN A 228 6.56 -15.06 8.04
C GLN A 228 6.85 -16.41 8.69
N ILE A 229 6.83 -17.51 7.92
CA ILE A 229 7.14 -18.84 8.48
C ILE A 229 8.57 -18.85 9.03
N TYR A 230 9.53 -18.31 8.28
CA TYR A 230 10.91 -18.21 8.74
C TYR A 230 11.04 -17.37 10.01
N GLY A 231 10.38 -16.20 10.05
CA GLY A 231 10.36 -15.34 11.23
C GLY A 231 9.74 -16.02 12.45
N CYS A 232 8.59 -16.68 12.29
CA CYS A 232 7.89 -17.38 13.37
C CYS A 232 8.72 -18.51 13.96
N ILE A 233 9.39 -19.30 13.11
CA ILE A 233 10.25 -20.39 13.56
C ILE A 233 11.50 -19.85 14.25
N ALA A 234 12.17 -18.86 13.63
CA ALA A 234 13.42 -18.29 14.16
C ALA A 234 13.20 -17.61 15.52
N LEU A 235 12.20 -16.73 15.63
CA LEU A 235 11.90 -16.02 16.88
C LEU A 235 11.25 -16.93 17.92
N GLY A 236 10.29 -17.77 17.52
CA GLY A 236 9.62 -18.72 18.42
C GLY A 236 10.59 -19.71 19.08
N ALA A 237 11.48 -20.32 18.30
CA ALA A 237 12.48 -21.24 18.83
C ALA A 237 13.49 -20.55 19.73
N TYR A 238 13.96 -19.36 19.35
CA TYR A 238 14.98 -18.65 20.10
C TYR A 238 14.47 -18.11 21.45
N ILE A 239 13.27 -17.50 21.46
CA ILE A 239 12.64 -17.01 22.69
C ILE A 239 12.33 -18.17 23.62
N SER A 240 11.80 -19.27 23.10
CA SER A 240 11.53 -20.47 23.91
C SER A 240 12.77 -21.09 24.55
N TYR A 241 13.95 -20.95 23.92
CA TYR A 241 15.19 -21.50 24.45
C TYR A 241 15.90 -20.56 25.42
N ARG A 242 15.94 -19.26 25.13
CA ARG A 242 16.80 -18.30 25.86
C ARG A 242 16.04 -17.38 26.82
N TYR A 243 14.76 -17.12 26.57
CA TYR A 243 13.93 -16.21 27.37
C TYR A 243 12.56 -16.83 27.73
N PRO A 244 12.49 -18.07 28.26
CA PRO A 244 11.22 -18.65 28.68
C PRO A 244 10.61 -17.88 29.85
N ASP A 245 11.45 -17.35 30.75
CA ASP A 245 11.02 -16.70 32.00
C ASP A 245 10.16 -15.45 31.73
N VAL A 246 10.57 -14.61 30.77
CA VAL A 246 9.84 -13.40 30.35
C VAL A 246 8.40 -13.74 29.90
N ALA A 247 8.22 -14.88 29.24
CA ALA A 247 6.90 -15.31 28.80
C ALA A 247 6.06 -15.84 29.97
N HIS A 248 6.69 -16.60 30.88
CA HIS A 248 6.02 -17.19 32.03
C HIS A 248 5.58 -16.16 33.06
N GLU A 249 6.35 -15.08 33.25
CA GLU A 249 5.96 -13.95 34.12
C GLU A 249 4.67 -13.28 33.64
N SER A 250 4.45 -13.20 32.33
CA SER A 250 3.22 -12.67 31.73
C SER A 250 2.11 -13.73 31.58
N GLY A 251 2.33 -14.98 31.98
CA GLY A 251 1.38 -16.08 31.80
C GLY A 251 1.18 -16.53 30.33
N LEU A 252 2.13 -16.20 29.45
CA LEU A 252 2.02 -16.40 28.01
C LEU A 252 2.96 -17.52 27.53
N ASN A 253 2.65 -18.10 26.38
CA ASN A 253 3.51 -19.11 25.76
C ASN A 253 4.67 -18.42 25.00
N PRO A 254 5.95 -18.80 25.25
CA PRO A 254 7.10 -18.23 24.55
C PRO A 254 7.02 -18.33 23.02
N TRP A 255 6.53 -19.44 22.48
CA TRP A 255 6.36 -19.64 21.03
C TRP A 255 5.33 -18.69 20.45
N TRP A 256 4.26 -18.42 21.20
CA TRP A 256 3.20 -17.53 20.77
C TRP A 256 3.68 -16.07 20.71
N ILE A 257 4.50 -15.65 21.67
CA ILE A 257 5.18 -14.34 21.64
C ILE A 257 6.06 -14.23 20.38
N GLY A 258 6.85 -15.26 20.08
CA GLY A 258 7.71 -15.26 18.89
C GLY A 258 6.93 -15.15 17.57
N ILE A 259 5.77 -15.83 17.48
CA ILE A 259 4.85 -15.70 16.34
C ILE A 259 4.31 -14.26 16.22
N TYR A 260 3.90 -13.66 17.33
CA TYR A 260 3.41 -12.28 17.37
C TYR A 260 4.46 -11.29 16.90
N LEU A 261 5.69 -11.39 17.42
CA LEU A 261 6.77 -10.50 17.03
C LEU A 261 7.17 -10.67 15.57
N ALA A 262 7.17 -11.91 15.05
CA ALA A 262 7.45 -12.19 13.65
C ALA A 262 6.41 -11.60 12.70
N VAL A 263 5.13 -11.88 12.97
CA VAL A 263 3.99 -11.43 12.16
C VAL A 263 3.81 -9.92 12.28
N GLY A 264 3.88 -9.38 13.50
CA GLY A 264 3.78 -7.96 13.76
C GLY A 264 4.91 -7.17 13.10
N GLY A 265 6.13 -7.71 13.13
CA GLY A 265 7.29 -7.13 12.44
C GLY A 265 7.12 -7.12 10.93
N PHE A 266 6.81 -8.26 10.31
CA PHE A 266 6.68 -8.35 8.85
C PHE A 266 5.46 -7.60 8.29
N ASN A 267 4.35 -7.56 9.03
CA ASN A 267 3.16 -6.82 8.60
C ASN A 267 3.26 -5.32 8.91
N ASN A 268 4.32 -4.89 9.60
CA ASN A 268 4.52 -3.52 10.04
C ASN A 268 3.31 -3.02 10.86
N SER A 269 2.88 -3.82 11.83
CA SER A 269 1.69 -3.51 12.64
C SER A 269 1.99 -3.18 14.09
N GLY A 270 3.19 -3.50 14.60
CA GLY A 270 3.61 -3.19 15.97
C GLY A 270 2.94 -4.00 17.05
N ILE A 271 2.09 -4.95 16.67
CA ILE A 271 1.30 -5.73 17.60
C ILE A 271 2.24 -6.70 18.31
N SER A 272 2.49 -6.42 19.57
CA SER A 272 3.21 -7.30 20.50
C SER A 272 2.22 -7.93 21.46
N LEU A 273 2.48 -9.17 21.86
CA LEU A 273 1.72 -9.84 22.91
C LEU A 273 2.18 -9.39 24.31
N LEU A 274 3.45 -9.03 24.43
CA LEU A 274 3.99 -8.39 25.63
C LEU A 274 3.57 -6.94 25.64
N ASP A 275 3.01 -6.49 26.76
CA ASP A 275 2.50 -5.12 26.90
C ASP A 275 3.64 -4.09 26.80
N SER A 276 4.83 -4.44 27.30
CA SER A 276 6.07 -3.66 27.14
C SER A 276 6.77 -3.84 25.77
N SER A 277 6.07 -4.36 24.76
CA SER A 277 6.60 -4.54 23.40
C SER A 277 7.88 -5.41 23.37
N VAL A 278 9.02 -4.86 22.96
CA VAL A 278 10.31 -5.56 22.81
C VAL A 278 11.32 -5.10 23.88
N VAL A 279 10.90 -4.25 24.83
CA VAL A 279 11.75 -3.74 25.93
C VAL A 279 12.45 -4.88 26.72
N PRO A 280 11.79 -6.01 27.06
CA PRO A 280 12.46 -7.11 27.76
C PRO A 280 13.61 -7.76 26.97
N PHE A 281 13.67 -7.55 25.65
CA PHE A 281 14.66 -8.15 24.75
C PHE A 281 15.77 -7.18 24.32
N LYS A 282 15.91 -6.01 24.98
CA LYS A 282 16.95 -5.00 24.67
C LYS A 282 18.37 -5.56 24.58
N ASP A 283 18.70 -6.58 25.38
CA ASP A 283 20.06 -7.16 25.38
C ASP A 283 20.26 -8.23 24.28
N SER A 284 19.19 -8.64 23.59
CA SER A 284 19.26 -9.72 22.61
C SER A 284 19.48 -9.22 21.19
N SER A 285 20.73 -9.27 20.73
CA SER A 285 21.05 -8.86 19.36
C SER A 285 20.33 -9.68 18.30
N PHE A 286 20.10 -10.97 18.55
CA PHE A 286 19.43 -11.85 17.58
C PHE A 286 17.96 -11.46 17.37
N ILE A 287 17.21 -11.21 18.45
CA ILE A 287 15.79 -10.83 18.38
C ILE A 287 15.65 -9.49 17.66
N LEU A 288 16.43 -8.48 18.08
CA LEU A 288 16.38 -7.13 17.50
C LEU A 288 16.74 -7.13 16.01
N LEU A 289 17.82 -7.82 15.60
CA LEU A 289 18.21 -7.90 14.20
C LEU A 289 17.18 -8.67 13.35
N SER A 290 16.66 -9.78 13.88
CA SER A 290 15.68 -10.59 13.16
C SER A 290 14.39 -9.81 12.91
N ILE A 291 13.84 -9.17 13.94
CA ILE A 291 12.64 -8.33 13.81
C ILE A 291 12.95 -7.12 12.89
N SER A 292 14.14 -6.52 12.96
CA SER A 292 14.52 -5.42 12.05
C SER A 292 14.51 -5.82 10.59
N ILE A 293 15.04 -7.00 10.26
CA ILE A 293 15.01 -7.54 8.89
C ILE A 293 13.57 -7.82 8.46
N LEU A 294 12.74 -8.40 9.34
CA LEU A 294 11.32 -8.64 9.07
C LEU A 294 10.56 -7.33 8.79
N MET A 295 10.79 -6.28 9.59
CA MET A 295 10.19 -4.94 9.40
C MET A 295 10.59 -4.29 8.08
N LEU A 296 11.85 -4.43 7.68
CA LEU A 296 12.32 -3.93 6.38
C LEU A 296 11.74 -4.76 5.22
N ALA A 297 11.73 -6.09 5.34
CA ALA A 297 11.15 -7.00 4.35
C ALA A 297 9.62 -6.86 4.23
N GLY A 298 8.97 -6.32 5.26
CA GLY A 298 7.58 -5.89 5.24
C GLY A 298 7.35 -4.69 4.32
N ASN A 299 6.37 -3.86 4.66
CA ASN A 299 5.85 -2.82 3.75
C ASN A 299 6.89 -1.76 3.35
N THR A 300 7.90 -1.51 4.19
CA THR A 300 8.85 -0.41 4.02
C THR A 300 9.81 -0.63 2.84
N ALA A 301 10.47 -1.79 2.76
CA ALA A 301 11.43 -2.09 1.69
C ALA A 301 10.99 -3.23 0.77
N TYR A 302 9.72 -3.65 0.84
CA TYR A 302 9.14 -4.67 -0.03
C TYR A 302 9.47 -4.48 -1.54
N PRO A 303 9.32 -3.28 -2.14
CA PRO A 303 9.65 -3.09 -3.56
C PRO A 303 11.12 -3.38 -3.89
N ILE A 304 12.03 -3.10 -2.95
CA ILE A 304 13.48 -3.28 -3.09
C ILE A 304 13.81 -4.77 -3.01
N PHE A 305 13.32 -5.45 -1.97
CA PHE A 305 13.50 -6.89 -1.80
C PHE A 305 12.90 -7.70 -2.95
N LEU A 306 11.67 -7.36 -3.37
CA LEU A 306 11.02 -8.04 -4.48
C LEU A 306 11.83 -7.91 -5.78
N ARG A 307 12.26 -6.69 -6.12
CA ARG A 307 13.06 -6.45 -7.33
C ARG A 307 14.40 -7.18 -7.27
N TRP A 308 15.06 -7.15 -6.11
CA TRP A 308 16.30 -7.88 -5.88
C TRP A 308 16.11 -9.39 -6.08
N ILE A 309 15.09 -9.99 -5.46
CA ILE A 309 14.77 -11.42 -5.62
C ILE A 309 14.50 -11.76 -7.08
N LEU A 310 13.67 -10.99 -7.79
CA LEU A 310 13.39 -11.21 -9.22
C LEU A 310 14.66 -11.12 -10.08
N ARG A 311 15.58 -10.21 -9.74
CA ARG A 311 16.89 -10.10 -10.42
C ARG A 311 17.79 -11.29 -10.12
N GLN A 312 17.83 -11.76 -8.87
CA GLN A 312 18.58 -12.94 -8.49
C GLN A 312 18.03 -14.20 -9.18
N MET A 313 16.70 -14.35 -9.25
CA MET A 313 16.07 -15.43 -10.02
C MET A 313 16.50 -15.41 -11.49
N LEU A 314 16.56 -14.22 -12.11
CA LEU A 314 17.03 -14.08 -13.49
C LEU A 314 18.51 -14.49 -13.66
N ASN A 315 19.37 -14.20 -12.68
CA ASN A 315 20.78 -14.55 -12.72
C ASN A 315 21.04 -16.05 -12.48
N ILE A 316 20.18 -16.72 -11.71
CA ILE A 316 20.31 -18.15 -11.37
C ILE A 316 19.84 -19.06 -12.51
N ILE A 317 18.90 -18.61 -13.34
CA ILE A 317 18.36 -19.41 -14.44
C ILE A 317 19.43 -19.62 -15.54
N PRO A 318 19.79 -20.88 -15.87
CA PRO A 318 20.78 -21.17 -16.90
C PRO A 318 20.25 -20.94 -18.32
N ASP A 319 21.17 -20.61 -19.23
CA ASP A 319 20.91 -20.29 -20.65
C ASP A 319 20.64 -21.55 -21.48
N LYS A 320 19.54 -22.25 -21.18
CA LYS A 320 19.05 -23.42 -21.93
C LYS A 320 17.69 -23.13 -22.54
N GLU A 321 17.42 -23.69 -23.73
CA GLU A 321 16.15 -23.50 -24.47
C GLU A 321 14.90 -23.78 -23.62
N LYS A 322 14.97 -24.76 -22.72
CA LYS A 322 13.87 -25.12 -21.80
C LYS A 322 13.45 -23.98 -20.87
N TYR A 323 14.36 -23.10 -20.48
CA TYR A 323 14.11 -22.00 -19.54
C TYR A 323 13.94 -20.63 -20.22
N GLN A 324 14.05 -20.57 -21.55
CA GLN A 324 13.97 -19.34 -22.33
C GLN A 324 12.67 -18.56 -22.05
N SER A 325 11.54 -19.26 -21.96
CA SER A 325 10.23 -18.65 -21.69
C SER A 325 10.14 -17.97 -20.30
N TRP A 326 10.74 -18.57 -19.27
CA TRP A 326 10.79 -17.99 -17.92
C TRP A 326 11.74 -16.80 -17.88
N ARG A 327 12.86 -16.87 -18.59
CA ARG A 327 13.83 -15.78 -18.72
C ARG A 327 13.21 -14.56 -19.40
N GLU A 328 12.50 -14.75 -20.51
CA GLU A 328 11.77 -13.69 -21.22
C GLU A 328 10.70 -13.05 -20.33
N THR A 329 9.95 -13.88 -19.60
CA THR A 329 8.92 -13.39 -18.65
C THR A 329 9.54 -12.54 -17.54
N LEU A 330 10.65 -12.99 -16.93
CA LEU A 330 11.37 -12.25 -15.89
C LEU A 330 11.98 -10.95 -16.43
N GLN A 331 12.58 -10.98 -17.63
CA GLN A 331 13.11 -9.80 -18.29
C GLN A 331 12.00 -8.78 -18.57
N PHE A 332 10.84 -9.23 -19.04
CA PHE A 332 9.68 -8.38 -19.26
C PHE A 332 9.20 -7.72 -17.95
N ILE A 333 9.09 -8.48 -16.86
CA ILE A 333 8.69 -7.95 -15.54
C ILE A 333 9.67 -6.87 -15.06
N LEU A 334 10.99 -7.11 -15.17
CA LEU A 334 12.00 -6.17 -14.69
C LEU A 334 12.13 -4.91 -15.58
N LYS A 335 11.81 -5.04 -16.87
CA LYS A 335 11.83 -3.95 -17.86
C LYS A 335 10.58 -3.08 -17.79
N PHE A 336 9.40 -3.68 -17.64
CA PHE A 336 8.09 -2.99 -17.60
C PHE A 336 7.32 -3.26 -16.30
N PRO A 337 7.88 -2.89 -15.13
CA PRO A 337 7.36 -3.31 -13.84
C PRO A 337 5.97 -2.76 -13.53
N ARG A 338 5.73 -1.48 -13.85
CA ARG A 338 4.46 -0.76 -13.63
C ARG A 338 3.30 -1.26 -14.48
N ARG A 339 3.58 -2.05 -15.53
CA ARG A 339 2.53 -2.74 -16.28
C ARG A 339 2.07 -3.99 -15.59
N VAL A 340 2.89 -4.65 -14.77
CA VAL A 340 2.54 -5.96 -14.20
C VAL A 340 2.09 -5.81 -12.75
N TYR A 341 2.68 -4.88 -12.01
CA TYR A 341 2.48 -4.78 -10.56
C TYR A 341 2.63 -3.37 -10.00
N THR A 342 1.79 -3.06 -9.00
CA THR A 342 1.70 -1.73 -8.37
C THR A 342 2.87 -1.41 -7.44
N ASN A 343 3.51 -2.43 -6.85
CA ASN A 343 4.60 -2.23 -5.89
C ASN A 343 5.98 -2.60 -6.48
N LEU A 344 6.08 -2.77 -7.81
CA LEU A 344 7.37 -2.93 -8.48
C LEU A 344 7.72 -1.65 -9.24
N PHE A 345 8.87 -1.07 -8.91
CA PHE A 345 9.37 0.15 -9.54
C PHE A 345 10.50 -0.15 -10.53
N PRO A 346 10.71 0.67 -11.57
CA PRO A 346 11.92 0.71 -12.40
C PRO A 346 13.22 0.81 -11.58
N SER A 347 14.34 0.36 -12.15
CA SER A 347 15.63 0.29 -11.44
C SER A 347 16.11 1.64 -10.91
N GLU A 348 15.96 2.71 -11.69
CA GLU A 348 16.35 4.06 -11.25
C GLU A 348 15.59 4.47 -9.97
N GLN A 349 14.29 4.20 -9.93
CA GLN A 349 13.43 4.56 -8.80
C GLN A 349 13.65 3.66 -7.59
N THR A 350 13.94 2.37 -7.79
CA THR A 350 14.28 1.46 -6.68
C THR A 350 15.57 1.88 -6.00
N TRP A 351 16.60 2.29 -6.76
CA TRP A 351 17.86 2.79 -6.18
C TRP A 351 17.67 4.11 -5.44
N TRP A 352 16.85 5.01 -5.99
CA TRP A 352 16.49 6.26 -5.30
C TRP A 352 15.76 5.98 -3.98
N LEU A 353 14.77 5.08 -3.98
CA LEU A 353 14.05 4.65 -2.78
C LEU A 353 15.00 4.04 -1.74
N PHE A 354 15.93 3.18 -2.18
CA PHE A 354 16.93 2.58 -1.31
C PHE A 354 17.88 3.62 -0.69
N ALA A 355 18.38 4.55 -1.49
CA ALA A 355 19.26 5.62 -1.01
C ALA A 355 18.55 6.49 0.03
N LEU A 356 17.29 6.84 -0.22
CA LEU A 356 16.50 7.67 0.67
C LEU A 356 16.09 6.93 1.96
N LEU A 357 15.84 5.62 1.89
CA LEU A 357 15.61 4.78 3.07
C LEU A 357 16.86 4.76 3.98
N ILE A 358 18.05 4.57 3.41
CA ILE A 358 19.31 4.63 4.16
C ILE A 358 19.49 6.01 4.77
N PHE A 359 19.31 7.07 3.99
CA PHE A 359 19.50 8.44 4.46
C PHE A 359 18.65 8.77 5.70
N PHE A 360 17.34 8.51 5.65
CA PHE A 360 16.47 8.82 6.79
C PHE A 360 16.76 7.95 8.01
N ASN A 361 16.96 6.64 7.84
CA ASN A 361 17.29 5.76 8.96
C ASN A 361 18.63 6.14 9.59
N SER A 362 19.65 6.49 8.79
CA SER A 362 20.93 6.96 9.30
C SER A 362 20.82 8.31 10.01
N PHE A 363 20.01 9.23 9.48
CA PHE A 363 19.76 10.52 10.13
C PHE A 363 19.10 10.34 11.51
N ASP A 364 18.04 9.53 11.59
CA ASP A 364 17.33 9.26 12.84
C ASP A 364 18.22 8.52 13.84
N TRP A 365 19.07 7.60 13.38
CA TRP A 365 20.02 6.87 14.22
C TRP A 365 21.12 7.75 14.78
N VAL A 366 21.71 8.62 13.96
CA VAL A 366 22.68 9.61 14.45
C VAL A 366 22.01 10.56 15.45
N ALA A 367 20.78 11.01 15.18
CA ALA A 367 20.04 11.87 16.10
C ALA A 367 19.75 11.16 17.43
N PHE A 368 19.39 9.88 17.41
CA PHE A 368 19.21 9.06 18.61
C PHE A 368 20.47 9.03 19.46
N GLU A 369 21.62 8.68 18.87
CA GLU A 369 22.91 8.57 19.57
C GLU A 369 23.42 9.91 20.12
N VAL A 370 23.25 10.99 19.35
CA VAL A 370 23.75 12.33 19.71
C VAL A 370 22.90 12.96 20.80
N LEU A 371 21.56 12.94 20.65
CA LEU A 371 20.66 13.64 21.56
C LEU A 371 20.48 12.92 22.90
N ASN A 372 20.52 11.59 22.90
CA ASN A 372 20.32 10.82 24.12
C ASN A 372 21.56 10.71 25.01
N ARG A 373 22.72 11.27 24.60
CA ARG A 373 23.94 11.29 25.41
C ARG A 373 23.74 11.90 26.80
N TYR A 374 22.74 12.76 26.95
CA TYR A 374 22.44 13.47 28.20
C TYR A 374 21.34 12.84 29.05
N SER A 375 20.59 11.84 28.55
CA SER A 375 19.54 11.20 29.34
C SER A 375 20.12 10.23 30.37
N ASN A 376 19.54 10.18 31.57
CA ASN A 376 20.03 9.30 32.64
C ASN A 376 19.70 7.82 32.37
N PHE A 377 18.59 7.54 31.66
CA PHE A 377 18.13 6.18 31.35
C PHE A 377 19.09 5.38 30.47
N ILE A 378 19.81 6.06 29.56
CA ILE A 378 20.69 5.39 28.58
C ILE A 378 22.13 5.21 29.11
N LYS A 379 22.53 5.94 30.16
CA LYS A 379 23.88 5.84 30.75
C LYS A 379 24.13 4.49 31.44
N GLU A 380 23.09 3.78 31.82
CA GLU A 380 23.17 2.49 32.52
C GLU A 380 23.34 1.30 31.56
N ILE A 381 23.14 1.49 30.25
CA ILE A 381 23.17 0.42 29.25
C ILE A 381 24.58 0.30 28.65
N PRO A 382 25.12 -0.91 28.42
CA PRO A 382 26.41 -1.09 27.75
C PRO A 382 26.39 -0.53 26.33
N THR A 383 27.49 0.12 25.92
CA THR A 383 27.61 0.88 24.66
C THR A 383 27.27 0.08 23.39
N LYS A 384 27.52 -1.23 23.38
CA LYS A 384 27.20 -2.09 22.23
C LYS A 384 25.70 -2.34 22.07
N SER A 385 24.95 -2.43 23.16
CA SER A 385 23.49 -2.62 23.11
C SER A 385 22.81 -1.33 22.69
N ILE A 386 23.27 -0.17 23.19
CA ILE A 386 22.71 1.15 22.81
C ILE A 386 22.73 1.36 21.30
N LEU A 387 23.86 1.06 20.66
CA LEU A 387 24.01 1.21 19.21
C LEU A 387 22.96 0.42 18.43
N LEU A 388 22.70 -0.81 18.87
CA LEU A 388 21.73 -1.70 18.25
C LEU A 388 20.29 -1.30 18.59
N ASP A 389 20.03 -0.87 19.82
CA ASP A 389 18.73 -0.36 20.27
C ASP A 389 18.33 0.90 19.48
N GLY A 390 19.28 1.81 19.27
CA GLY A 390 19.08 2.99 18.42
C GLY A 390 18.78 2.62 16.97
N LEU A 391 19.52 1.67 16.40
CA LEU A 391 19.26 1.18 15.04
C LEU A 391 17.89 0.49 14.94
N PHE A 392 17.52 -0.32 15.93
CA PHE A 392 16.21 -0.97 15.97
C PHE A 392 15.08 0.06 16.07
N GLN A 393 15.20 1.01 17.00
CA GLN A 393 14.17 2.01 17.27
C GLN A 393 13.92 2.89 16.04
N THR A 394 14.96 3.21 15.27
CA THR A 394 14.87 4.05 14.07
C THR A 394 14.23 3.32 12.89
N ILE A 395 14.54 2.03 12.70
CA ILE A 395 13.83 1.18 11.73
C ILE A 395 12.35 1.04 12.12
N SER A 396 12.09 0.87 13.42
CA SER A 396 10.76 0.72 13.98
C SER A 396 9.90 1.98 13.81
N LEU A 397 10.48 3.17 14.01
CA LEU A 397 9.85 4.49 13.84
C LEU A 397 9.18 4.69 12.47
N ARG A 398 9.70 4.03 11.43
CA ARG A 398 9.17 4.15 10.07
C ARG A 398 8.32 2.97 9.63
N SER A 399 8.32 1.89 10.41
CA SER A 399 7.79 0.59 9.98
C SER A 399 6.66 0.12 10.90
N SER A 400 7.01 -0.43 12.06
CA SER A 400 6.10 -1.26 12.86
C SER A 400 5.72 -0.63 14.20
N GLY A 401 6.50 0.29 14.76
CA GLY A 401 6.18 0.88 16.07
C GLY A 401 6.52 0.00 17.29
N PHE A 402 7.31 -1.06 17.13
CA PHE A 402 7.90 -1.76 18.27
C PHE A 402 8.82 -0.84 19.08
N VAL A 403 8.71 -0.94 20.40
CA VAL A 403 9.44 -0.09 21.33
C VAL A 403 10.48 -0.95 22.06
N VAL A 404 11.73 -0.52 22.02
CA VAL A 404 12.84 -1.09 22.83
C VAL A 404 13.21 -0.18 23.98
N VAL A 405 13.13 1.14 23.75
CA VAL A 405 13.28 2.16 24.78
C VAL A 405 11.95 2.91 24.91
N PRO A 406 11.33 2.95 26.11
CA PRO A 406 10.09 3.68 26.32
C PRO A 406 10.18 5.10 25.76
N ILE A 407 9.25 5.47 24.90
CA ILE A 407 9.19 6.81 24.28
C ILE A 407 9.28 7.96 25.31
N PRO A 408 8.58 7.93 26.47
CA PRO A 408 8.70 9.01 27.45
C PRO A 408 10.10 9.13 28.08
N ALA A 409 10.93 8.10 28.04
CA ALA A 409 12.30 8.12 28.56
C ALA A 409 13.32 8.76 27.58
N LEU A 410 12.91 9.00 26.33
CA LEU A 410 13.75 9.63 25.31
C LEU A 410 13.87 11.14 25.52
N PHE A 411 14.96 11.73 25.03
CA PHE A 411 15.12 13.19 25.05
C PHE A 411 13.98 13.89 24.30
N ILE A 412 13.44 14.99 24.86
CA ILE A 412 12.28 15.70 24.31
C ILE A 412 12.48 16.15 22.85
N GLY A 413 13.71 16.55 22.47
CA GLY A 413 14.05 16.90 21.10
C GLY A 413 13.97 15.71 20.14
N LEU A 414 14.27 14.50 20.62
CA LEU A 414 14.15 13.26 19.85
C LEU A 414 12.68 12.85 19.69
N GLN A 415 11.85 13.03 20.73
CA GLN A 415 10.39 12.80 20.61
C GLN A 415 9.76 13.72 19.55
N ALA A 416 10.15 15.00 19.52
CA ALA A 416 9.71 15.94 18.50
C ALA A 416 10.19 15.55 17.09
N LEU A 417 11.43 15.06 16.96
CA LEU A 417 11.95 14.52 15.70
C LEU A 417 11.16 13.28 15.25
N TYR A 418 10.86 12.36 16.17
CA TYR A 418 10.08 11.16 15.89
C TYR A 418 8.69 11.52 15.40
N MET A 419 8.01 12.48 16.03
CA MET A 419 6.73 13.00 15.54
C MET A 419 6.81 13.48 14.08
N LEU A 420 7.84 14.26 13.73
CA LEU A 420 8.04 14.73 12.36
C LEU A 420 8.29 13.56 11.38
N MET A 421 9.12 12.59 11.77
CA MET A 421 9.48 11.46 10.93
C MET A 421 8.34 10.46 10.74
N MET A 422 7.48 10.25 11.75
CA MET A 422 6.26 9.44 11.61
C MET A 422 5.30 10.02 10.57
N TYR A 423 5.23 11.36 10.47
CA TYR A 423 4.44 12.01 9.43
C TYR A 423 5.04 11.78 8.03
N ILE A 424 6.36 11.92 7.90
CA ILE A 424 7.12 11.83 6.63
C ILE A 424 7.29 10.38 6.14
N SER A 425 7.16 9.38 7.02
CA SER A 425 7.48 7.97 6.78
C SER A 425 6.90 7.39 5.48
N ALA A 426 5.68 7.78 5.10
CA ALA A 426 4.99 7.31 3.90
C ALA A 426 5.36 8.05 2.60
N PHE A 427 5.97 9.23 2.67
CA PHE A 427 6.28 10.05 1.50
C PHE A 427 7.25 9.41 0.50
N PRO A 428 8.32 8.71 0.92
CA PRO A 428 9.25 8.04 0.00
C PRO A 428 8.58 7.14 -1.04
N ILE A 429 7.79 6.19 -0.56
CA ILE A 429 7.13 5.19 -1.40
C ILE A 429 6.05 5.86 -2.25
N THR A 430 5.26 6.76 -1.65
CA THR A 430 4.19 7.46 -2.37
C THR A 430 4.76 8.35 -3.48
N ILE A 431 5.81 9.12 -3.22
CA ILE A 431 6.50 9.93 -4.24
C ILE A 431 7.03 9.03 -5.37
N THR A 432 7.67 7.89 -5.06
CA THR A 432 8.13 6.98 -6.12
C THR A 432 6.98 6.43 -6.95
N MET A 433 5.88 6.01 -6.31
CA MET A 433 4.70 5.52 -7.02
C MET A 433 4.12 6.56 -7.96
N ARG A 434 3.96 7.79 -7.46
CA ARG A 434 3.38 8.92 -8.18
C ARG A 434 4.26 9.38 -9.34
N SER A 435 5.58 9.49 -9.12
CA SER A 435 6.55 9.80 -10.19
C SER A 435 6.67 8.71 -11.26
N SER A 436 6.22 7.50 -10.96
CA SER A 436 6.21 6.35 -11.87
C SER A 436 4.88 6.15 -12.59
N ASN A 437 3.83 6.88 -12.20
CA ASN A 437 2.49 6.72 -12.72
C ASN A 437 2.20 7.76 -13.82
N VAL A 438 1.97 7.27 -15.04
CA VAL A 438 1.80 8.11 -16.23
C VAL A 438 0.54 8.96 -16.19
N TYR A 439 -0.51 8.50 -15.52
CA TYR A 439 -1.77 9.25 -15.42
C TYR A 439 -1.69 10.42 -14.44
N GLU A 440 -0.83 10.35 -13.42
CA GLU A 440 -0.62 11.52 -12.56
C GLU A 440 0.20 12.61 -13.26
N GLU A 441 1.13 12.24 -14.15
CA GLU A 441 1.81 13.21 -15.03
C GLU A 441 0.78 13.98 -15.90
N ARG A 442 -0.29 13.30 -16.35
CA ARG A 442 -1.40 13.89 -17.12
C ARG A 442 -2.23 14.87 -16.32
N SER A 443 -2.58 14.57 -15.06
CA SER A 443 -3.35 15.49 -14.20
C SER A 443 -2.51 16.65 -13.67
N LEU A 444 -1.18 16.49 -13.63
CA LEU A 444 -0.23 17.56 -13.30
C LEU A 444 0.12 18.45 -14.51
N GLY A 445 -0.34 18.12 -15.72
CA GLY A 445 -0.09 18.93 -16.92
C GLY A 445 1.39 19.01 -17.31
N ILE A 446 2.21 18.06 -16.86
CA ILE A 446 3.64 18.00 -17.17
C ILE A 446 3.79 17.35 -18.54
N TYR A 447 3.41 18.10 -19.57
CA TYR A 447 3.89 17.82 -20.91
C TYR A 447 5.40 18.11 -20.91
N ALA A 448 6.16 17.33 -21.69
CA ALA A 448 7.50 17.77 -22.07
C ALA A 448 7.33 19.19 -22.61
N ARG A 449 7.88 20.16 -21.89
CA ARG A 449 7.77 21.57 -22.29
C ARG A 449 8.24 21.62 -23.73
N GLU A 450 7.40 22.15 -24.62
CA GLU A 450 7.85 22.56 -25.94
C GLU A 450 9.20 23.28 -25.76
N PRO A 451 10.21 23.07 -26.63
CA PRO A 451 11.40 23.91 -26.64
C PRO A 451 10.97 25.33 -27.04
N THR A 452 10.32 26.00 -26.10
CA THR A 452 9.84 27.36 -26.19
C THR A 452 11.08 28.20 -26.00
N SER A 453 11.53 28.74 -27.14
CA SER A 453 12.37 29.91 -27.33
C SER A 453 13.08 30.40 -26.06
N SER A 454 14.39 30.19 -26.06
CA SER A 454 15.51 30.67 -25.23
C SER A 454 15.40 31.92 -24.33
N ASN A 455 14.29 32.66 -24.26
CA ASN A 455 14.20 33.97 -23.61
C ASN A 455 13.53 33.99 -22.22
N ASP A 456 12.81 32.94 -21.80
CA ASP A 456 12.15 32.92 -20.48
C ASP A 456 12.97 32.26 -19.34
N ILE A 457 14.18 31.75 -19.62
CA ILE A 457 15.06 31.07 -18.65
C ILE A 457 16.03 32.07 -17.97
N LYS A 458 15.54 33.23 -17.51
CA LYS A 458 16.40 34.22 -16.83
C LYS A 458 16.00 34.58 -15.39
N LYS A 459 15.04 33.87 -14.78
CA LYS A 459 14.57 34.22 -13.42
C LYS A 459 14.75 33.14 -12.33
N ILE A 460 15.55 32.09 -12.56
CA ILE A 460 15.87 31.12 -11.49
C ILE A 460 17.37 30.74 -11.55
N ASP A 461 18.24 31.71 -11.26
CA ASP A 461 19.70 31.55 -11.19
C ASP A 461 20.19 31.38 -9.75
N SER A 462 19.94 30.19 -9.19
CA SER A 462 20.71 29.69 -8.02
C SER A 462 20.92 28.17 -8.00
N PHE A 463 20.49 27.45 -9.06
CA PHE A 463 20.60 25.99 -9.18
C PHE A 463 20.97 25.55 -10.61
N SER A 464 21.94 26.23 -11.24
CA SER A 464 22.32 26.03 -12.64
C SER A 464 23.15 24.76 -12.92
N ASP A 465 23.70 24.10 -11.90
CA ASP A 465 24.66 22.99 -12.11
C ASP A 465 24.03 21.58 -12.15
N PHE A 466 22.71 21.45 -12.04
CA PHE A 466 22.05 20.14 -12.11
C PHE A 466 21.57 19.81 -13.53
N PRO A 467 21.80 18.58 -14.03
CA PRO A 467 21.35 18.17 -15.35
C PRO A 467 19.82 18.32 -15.49
N LEU A 468 19.34 18.78 -16.65
CA LEU A 468 17.92 19.10 -16.95
C LEU A 468 16.93 18.02 -16.46
N ARG A 469 17.28 16.73 -16.60
CA ARG A 469 16.47 15.58 -16.18
C ARG A 469 16.30 15.44 -14.66
N GLN A 470 17.15 16.09 -13.87
CA GLN A 470 17.09 16.11 -12.40
C GLN A 470 16.26 17.32 -11.90
N ARG A 471 16.26 18.45 -12.63
CA ARG A 471 15.40 19.62 -12.33
C ARG A 471 13.91 19.27 -12.46
N ASP A 472 13.51 18.57 -13.52
CA ASP A 472 12.11 18.15 -13.71
C ASP A 472 11.61 17.23 -12.59
N ARG A 473 12.48 16.31 -12.13
CA ARG A 473 12.18 15.41 -11.00
C ARG A 473 12.09 16.15 -9.68
N PHE A 474 13.00 17.08 -9.41
CA PHE A 474 12.97 17.86 -8.17
C PHE A 474 11.76 18.79 -8.11
N TYR A 475 11.43 19.45 -9.23
CA TYR A 475 10.23 20.26 -9.36
C TYR A 475 8.94 19.43 -9.17
N PHE A 476 8.88 18.24 -9.79
CA PHE A 476 7.78 17.29 -9.57
C PHE A 476 7.64 16.91 -8.09
N VAL A 477 8.74 16.55 -7.43
CA VAL A 477 8.75 16.19 -6.01
C VAL A 477 8.32 17.37 -5.13
N GLN A 478 8.79 18.58 -5.43
CA GLN A 478 8.45 19.80 -4.70
C GLN A 478 6.97 20.14 -4.82
N GLU A 479 6.42 20.14 -6.03
CA GLU A 479 5.00 20.42 -6.26
C GLU A 479 4.12 19.35 -5.61
N GLN A 480 4.58 18.10 -5.60
CA GLN A 480 3.86 17.00 -4.98
C GLN A 480 3.88 17.05 -3.46
N LEU A 481 5.03 17.40 -2.86
CA LEU A 481 5.13 17.65 -1.42
C LEU A 481 4.19 18.80 -1.02
N ARG A 482 4.17 19.89 -1.79
CA ARG A 482 3.28 21.03 -1.54
C ARG A 482 1.81 20.64 -1.58
N ARG A 483 1.38 19.91 -2.61
CA ARG A 483 -0.02 19.44 -2.73
C ARG A 483 -0.39 18.47 -1.61
N GLN A 484 0.47 17.50 -1.29
CA GLN A 484 0.22 16.55 -0.19
C GLN A 484 0.12 17.25 1.17
N LEU A 485 1.08 18.10 1.51
CA LEU A 485 1.06 18.87 2.75
C LEU A 485 -0.21 19.72 2.85
N SER A 486 -0.59 20.41 1.78
CA SER A 486 -1.79 21.26 1.79
C SER A 486 -3.10 20.47 1.97
N HIS A 487 -3.22 19.30 1.34
CA HIS A 487 -4.47 18.53 1.34
C HIS A 487 -4.60 17.59 2.55
N ASP A 488 -3.50 17.18 3.17
CA ASP A 488 -3.55 16.22 4.28
C ASP A 488 -3.42 16.87 5.66
N LEU A 489 -2.74 18.02 5.78
CA LEU A 489 -2.50 18.66 7.08
C LEU A 489 -3.77 19.24 7.71
N TRP A 490 -4.68 19.82 6.92
CA TRP A 490 -5.90 20.44 7.46
C TRP A 490 -6.79 19.43 8.21
N PHE A 491 -6.86 18.19 7.71
CA PHE A 491 -7.61 17.11 8.35
C PHE A 491 -7.02 16.75 9.72
N LEU A 492 -5.68 16.67 9.79
CA LEU A 492 -4.96 16.38 11.04
C LEU A 492 -5.17 17.51 12.05
N VAL A 493 -5.07 18.78 11.62
CA VAL A 493 -5.30 19.95 12.47
C VAL A 493 -6.72 19.95 13.05
N ILE A 494 -7.74 19.64 12.24
CA ILE A 494 -9.12 19.52 12.73
C ILE A 494 -9.23 18.36 13.75
N GLY A 495 -8.64 17.21 13.45
CA GLY A 495 -8.62 16.07 14.37
C GLY A 495 -8.01 16.42 15.73
N VAL A 496 -6.88 17.14 15.72
CA VAL A 496 -6.21 17.65 16.93
C VAL A 496 -7.12 18.58 17.71
N LEU A 497 -7.76 19.55 17.06
CA LEU A 497 -8.69 20.48 17.73
C LEU A 497 -9.86 19.75 18.39
N VAL A 498 -10.49 18.81 17.68
CA VAL A 498 -11.62 18.02 18.19
C VAL A 498 -11.23 17.19 19.41
N ILE A 499 -10.08 16.51 19.35
CA ILE A 499 -9.61 15.66 20.46
C ILE A 499 -9.20 16.51 21.66
N ILE A 500 -8.46 17.61 21.46
CA ILE A 500 -8.07 18.52 22.56
C ILE A 500 -9.32 19.12 23.24
N CYS A 501 -10.31 19.58 22.47
CA CYS A 501 -11.55 20.11 23.04
C CYS A 501 -12.31 19.07 23.87
N THR A 502 -12.30 17.81 23.45
CA THR A 502 -12.97 16.71 24.16
C THR A 502 -12.20 16.29 25.41
N GLU A 503 -10.87 16.22 25.32
CA GLU A 503 -9.98 15.81 26.42
C GLU A 503 -9.69 16.93 27.42
N ALA A 504 -10.22 18.14 27.22
CA ALA A 504 -10.02 19.27 28.13
C ALA A 504 -10.37 18.95 29.59
N SER A 505 -11.35 18.08 29.84
CA SER A 505 -11.69 17.64 31.20
C SER A 505 -10.60 16.80 31.85
N ASN A 506 -9.93 15.94 31.07
CA ASN A 506 -8.87 15.06 31.55
C ASN A 506 -7.57 15.85 31.72
N TYR A 507 -7.31 16.82 30.84
CA TYR A 507 -6.22 17.79 31.01
C TYR A 507 -6.32 18.57 32.33
N ASN A 508 -7.50 19.05 32.71
CA ASN A 508 -7.69 19.76 33.97
C ASN A 508 -7.48 18.88 35.21
N ARG A 509 -7.59 17.56 35.07
CA ARG A 509 -7.35 16.59 36.17
C ARG A 509 -5.87 16.24 36.28
N ASP A 510 -5.22 15.96 35.15
CA ASP A 510 -3.81 15.62 35.09
C ASP A 510 -3.12 16.30 33.88
N PRO A 511 -2.62 17.54 34.06
CA PRO A 511 -2.01 18.31 32.99
C PRO A 511 -0.70 17.71 32.46
N GLN A 512 -0.01 16.87 33.26
CA GLN A 512 1.28 16.30 32.87
C GLN A 512 1.09 15.14 31.90
N THR A 513 0.21 14.20 32.25
CA THR A 513 -0.08 13.05 31.38
C THR A 513 -0.82 13.48 30.12
N PHE A 514 -1.80 14.39 30.25
CA PHE A 514 -2.61 14.89 29.12
C PHE A 514 -2.04 16.13 28.43
N ALA A 515 -0.73 16.35 28.53
CA ALA A 515 -0.07 17.45 27.84
C ALA A 515 -0.41 17.46 26.33
N ILE A 516 -0.60 18.66 25.78
CA ILE A 516 -0.95 18.84 24.36
C ILE A 516 0.05 18.13 23.43
N PHE A 517 1.34 18.12 23.80
CA PHE A 517 2.37 17.40 23.06
C PHE A 517 2.07 15.89 22.96
N ASN A 518 1.70 15.23 24.07
CA ASN A 518 1.39 13.80 24.09
C ASN A 518 0.16 13.48 23.22
N ILE A 519 -0.86 14.35 23.27
CA ILE A 519 -2.05 14.23 22.42
C ILE A 519 -1.68 14.34 20.94
N ILE A 520 -0.89 15.34 20.56
CA ILE A 520 -0.45 15.53 19.17
C ILE A 520 0.43 14.36 18.72
N PHE A 521 1.34 13.90 19.57
CA PHE A 521 2.22 12.77 19.28
C PHE A 521 1.41 11.50 18.97
N GLU A 522 0.42 11.17 19.80
CA GLU A 522 -0.45 10.01 19.61
C GLU A 522 -1.28 10.13 18.30
N ILE A 523 -1.80 11.32 18.01
CA ILE A 523 -2.56 11.58 16.77
C ILE A 523 -1.69 11.43 15.52
N VAL A 524 -0.47 11.98 15.56
CA VAL A 524 0.47 11.88 14.43
C VAL A 524 0.93 10.44 14.24
N SER A 525 1.14 9.69 15.32
CA SER A 525 1.45 8.25 15.27
C SER A 525 0.30 7.44 14.67
N ALA A 526 -0.95 7.72 15.08
CA ALA A 526 -2.14 7.08 14.54
C ALA A 526 -2.35 7.39 13.05
N TYR A 527 -2.16 8.65 12.64
CA TYR A 527 -2.22 9.06 11.24
C TYR A 527 -1.07 8.47 10.40
N GLY A 528 0.10 8.35 11.02
CA GLY A 528 1.27 7.70 10.44
C GLY A 528 1.10 6.19 10.25
N CYS A 529 0.16 5.59 10.99
CA CYS A 529 0.05 4.15 11.22
C CYS A 529 1.40 3.56 11.67
N VAL A 530 2.08 4.24 12.59
CA VAL A 530 3.38 3.80 13.12
C VAL A 530 3.20 2.98 14.39
N GLY A 531 2.42 3.48 15.35
CA GLY A 531 2.12 2.75 16.60
C GLY A 531 3.02 3.04 17.78
N PHE A 532 3.82 4.11 17.69
CA PHE A 532 4.43 4.66 18.90
C PHE A 532 3.41 5.38 19.75
N SER A 533 3.47 5.11 21.05
CA SER A 533 2.69 5.81 22.06
C SER A 533 3.62 6.32 23.15
N VAL A 534 3.24 7.44 23.76
CA VAL A 534 3.88 7.92 25.00
C VAL A 534 3.54 7.00 26.17
N GLY A 535 2.45 6.22 26.07
CA GLY A 535 1.99 5.30 27.10
C GLY A 535 1.32 6.02 28.28
N LEU A 536 0.93 5.25 29.29
CA LEU A 536 0.39 5.75 30.55
C LEU A 536 1.39 5.46 31.69
N PRO A 537 1.48 6.32 32.72
CA PRO A 537 2.41 6.08 33.83
C PRO A 537 2.11 4.80 34.63
N ASN A 538 0.84 4.41 34.69
CA ASN A 538 0.35 3.30 35.53
C ASN A 538 -0.11 2.08 34.72
N ASN A 539 0.01 2.12 33.38
CA ASN A 539 -0.46 1.05 32.50
C ASN A 539 0.34 1.03 31.20
N ASP A 540 0.66 -0.16 30.71
CA ASP A 540 1.39 -0.37 29.44
C ASP A 540 0.49 -0.20 28.21
N ALA A 541 -0.80 0.03 28.41
CA ALA A 541 -1.72 0.42 27.35
C ALA A 541 -1.27 1.73 26.68
N SER A 542 -1.63 1.88 25.40
CA SER A 542 -1.38 3.12 24.66
C SER A 542 -2.09 4.30 25.33
N PHE A 543 -1.53 5.50 25.18
CA PHE A 543 -2.06 6.73 25.77
C PHE A 543 -3.54 6.97 25.40
N SER A 544 -3.94 6.58 24.19
CA SER A 544 -5.34 6.60 23.74
C SER A 544 -6.32 5.76 24.58
N GLY A 545 -5.83 4.82 25.41
CA GLY A 545 -6.65 3.99 26.30
C GLY A 545 -7.32 4.77 27.43
N ALA A 546 -6.71 5.87 27.89
CA ALA A 546 -7.27 6.72 28.93
C ALA A 546 -8.25 7.80 28.41
N TRP A 547 -8.44 7.89 27.10
CA TRP A 547 -9.25 8.95 26.48
C TRP A 547 -10.75 8.67 26.54
N HIS A 548 -11.54 9.73 26.39
CA HIS A 548 -12.98 9.61 26.21
C HIS A 548 -13.33 8.77 24.98
N SER A 549 -14.49 8.11 25.04
CA SER A 549 -14.97 7.25 23.95
C SER A 549 -15.08 8.00 22.61
N PHE A 550 -15.47 9.28 22.64
CA PHE A 550 -15.56 10.11 21.45
C PHE A 550 -14.18 10.39 20.81
N SER A 551 -13.19 10.74 21.61
CA SER A 551 -11.80 10.97 21.15
C SER A 551 -11.19 9.70 20.55
N ARG A 552 -11.47 8.53 21.12
CA ARG A 552 -11.07 7.23 20.55
C ARG A 552 -11.71 6.95 19.20
N LEU A 553 -12.99 7.26 19.02
CA LEU A 553 -13.65 7.16 17.72
C LEU A 553 -13.05 8.12 16.70
N ALA A 554 -12.73 9.35 17.10
CA ALA A 554 -12.03 10.31 16.23
C ALA A 554 -10.65 9.77 15.82
N LEU A 555 -9.90 9.18 16.76
CA LEU A 555 -8.60 8.55 16.48
C LEU A 555 -8.72 7.39 15.48
N CYS A 556 -9.77 6.56 15.59
CA CYS A 556 -10.05 5.49 14.62
C CYS A 556 -10.24 6.02 13.19
N VAL A 557 -10.95 7.14 13.03
CA VAL A 557 -11.14 7.79 11.73
C VAL A 557 -9.80 8.31 11.18
N ILE A 558 -8.95 8.86 12.05
CA ILE A 558 -7.61 9.33 11.70
C ILE A 558 -6.72 8.17 11.23
N MET A 559 -6.74 7.01 11.92
CA MET A 559 -6.01 5.81 11.50
C MET A 559 -6.46 5.32 10.11
N LEU A 560 -7.77 5.21 9.89
CA LEU A 560 -8.32 4.81 8.60
C LEU A 560 -7.92 5.78 7.49
N ARG A 561 -7.97 7.10 7.76
CA ARG A 561 -7.52 8.12 6.81
C ARG A 561 -6.01 8.01 6.54
N GLY A 562 -5.21 7.81 7.59
CA GLY A 562 -3.76 7.60 7.52
C GLY A 562 -3.40 6.44 6.60
N ARG A 563 -4.09 5.30 6.75
CA ARG A 563 -3.89 4.11 5.90
C ARG A 563 -4.13 4.36 4.41
N HIS A 564 -5.04 5.27 4.07
CA HIS A 564 -5.44 5.54 2.67
C HIS A 564 -4.68 6.72 2.02
N ARG A 565 -3.84 7.47 2.75
CA ARG A 565 -3.15 8.69 2.24
C ARG A 565 -2.16 8.40 1.10
N GLY A 566 -1.65 7.18 1.04
CA GLY A 566 -0.66 6.77 0.05
C GLY A 566 -1.22 6.27 -1.27
N LEU A 567 -2.54 6.03 -1.36
CA LEU A 567 -3.16 5.49 -2.57
C LEU A 567 -3.35 6.59 -3.62
N PRO A 568 -3.10 6.30 -4.91
CA PRO A 568 -3.34 7.26 -5.97
C PRO A 568 -4.85 7.50 -6.12
N PHE A 569 -5.24 8.75 -6.37
CA PHE A 569 -6.64 9.11 -6.63
C PHE A 569 -7.12 8.52 -7.97
N ASP A 570 -6.21 8.38 -8.93
CA ASP A 570 -6.47 7.77 -10.24
C ASP A 570 -6.02 6.30 -10.29
N ILE A 571 -6.74 5.49 -11.06
CA ILE A 571 -6.50 4.05 -11.16
C ILE A 571 -5.15 3.78 -11.81
N ASP A 572 -4.19 3.27 -11.03
CA ASP A 572 -2.87 2.84 -11.47
C ASP A 572 -2.98 1.88 -12.68
N LYS A 573 -2.08 2.05 -13.67
CA LYS A 573 -2.03 1.22 -14.87
C LYS A 573 -1.92 -0.28 -14.55
N ALA A 574 -1.24 -0.64 -13.46
CA ALA A 574 -1.16 -2.03 -13.01
C ALA A 574 -2.50 -2.60 -12.50
N VAL A 575 -3.44 -1.74 -12.13
CA VAL A 575 -4.79 -2.08 -11.62
C VAL A 575 -5.84 -2.02 -12.74
N GLN A 576 -5.59 -1.22 -13.78
CA GLN A 576 -6.50 -1.12 -14.92
C GLN A 576 -6.69 -2.49 -15.58
N LEU A 577 -7.96 -2.86 -15.74
CA LEU A 577 -8.31 -4.05 -16.48
C LEU A 577 -7.85 -3.83 -17.93
N PRO A 578 -7.21 -4.82 -18.57
CA PRO A 578 -6.82 -4.69 -19.97
C PRO A 578 -8.04 -4.27 -20.79
N GLY A 579 -7.90 -3.59 -21.93
CA GLY A 579 -9.04 -3.25 -22.81
C GLY A 579 -8.74 -2.31 -23.95
N GLU A 580 -9.63 -2.27 -24.94
CA GLU A 580 -9.55 -1.34 -26.08
C GLU A 580 -9.51 0.12 -25.61
N LYS A 581 -10.22 0.46 -24.54
CA LYS A 581 -10.15 1.78 -23.91
C LYS A 581 -8.75 2.14 -23.39
N MET A 582 -7.98 1.15 -22.92
CA MET A 582 -6.62 1.35 -22.46
C MET A 582 -5.70 1.59 -23.65
N ASP A 583 -5.83 0.79 -24.70
CA ASP A 583 -5.04 0.96 -25.93
C ASP A 583 -5.30 2.34 -26.57
N LEU A 584 -6.57 2.75 -26.67
CA LEU A 584 -6.97 4.07 -27.17
C LEU A 584 -6.39 5.21 -26.31
N ALA A 585 -6.36 5.04 -24.99
CA ALA A 585 -5.76 6.02 -24.10
C ALA A 585 -4.23 6.12 -24.30
N GLU A 586 -3.54 5.01 -24.57
CA GLU A 586 -2.09 5.00 -24.88
C GLU A 586 -1.79 5.69 -26.22
N ASP A 587 -2.59 5.44 -27.26
CA ASP A 587 -2.44 6.12 -28.55
C ASP A 587 -2.73 7.63 -28.44
N GLN A 588 -3.78 8.01 -27.70
CA GLN A 588 -4.11 9.42 -27.45
C GLN A 588 -2.99 10.14 -26.69
N ASP A 589 -2.41 9.51 -25.66
CA ASP A 589 -1.30 10.10 -24.90
C ASP A 589 -0.08 10.33 -25.80
N HIS A 590 0.26 9.37 -26.67
CA HIS A 590 1.34 9.54 -27.64
C HIS A 590 1.03 10.69 -28.62
N GLN A 591 -0.20 10.80 -29.13
CA GLN A 591 -0.61 11.88 -30.03
C GLN A 591 -0.48 13.26 -29.38
N ILE A 592 -0.88 13.38 -28.10
CA ILE A 592 -0.73 14.64 -27.36
C ILE A 592 0.75 14.99 -27.19
N ARG A 593 1.61 14.00 -26.94
CA ARG A 593 3.06 14.20 -26.76
C ARG A 593 3.82 14.48 -28.05
N SER A 594 3.41 13.87 -29.16
CA SER A 594 4.04 14.08 -30.46
C SER A 594 3.66 15.44 -31.08
N GLY A 595 2.79 16.21 -30.44
CA GLY A 595 2.38 17.54 -30.90
C GLY A 595 1.56 17.50 -32.19
N SER A 596 1.11 16.31 -32.63
CA SER A 596 0.31 16.17 -33.83
C SER A 596 -1.11 16.65 -33.54
N LYS A 597 -1.33 17.96 -33.72
CA LYS A 597 -2.66 18.56 -33.73
C LYS A 597 -3.58 17.76 -34.66
N TYR A 598 -4.81 17.56 -34.21
CA TYR A 598 -5.94 17.25 -35.08
C TYR A 598 -5.88 18.18 -36.30
N ILE A 599 -5.57 17.61 -37.46
CA ILE A 599 -6.07 18.17 -38.71
C ILE A 599 -7.50 17.64 -38.78
N ASP A 600 -8.44 18.59 -38.82
CA ASP A 600 -9.89 18.46 -38.65
C ASP A 600 -10.56 17.23 -39.28
#